data_AF-A0A6F8TPS1-F1
#
_entry.id   AF-A0A6F8TPS1-F1
#
_cell.length_a   1.000
_cell.length_b   1.000
_cell.length_c   1.000
_cell.angle_alpha   90.00
_cell.angle_beta   90.00
_cell.angle_gamma   90.00
#
_symmetry.space_group_name_H-M   'P 1'
#
loop_
_entity.id
_entity.type
_entity.pdbx_description
1 polymer ?
#
loop_
_entity_poly.entity_id
_entity_poly.type
_entity_poly.pdbx_seq_one_letter_code
_entity_poly.pdbx_strand_id
1 'polypeptide(L)'
;MGRLLKKKWLLMRINQKRSEMITLGESIGLCADETIKCSQALDKLLNEYDKCTSNVVSFTRPDTSYEFGQYIKSLLKRTAS
;
A
#
# COMPACT_ATOMS: atom_id res chain seq x y z
N MET A 1 27.71 6.28 -2.49
CA MET A 1 27.44 4.82 -2.51
C MET A 1 26.30 4.37 -1.60
N GLY A 2 26.04 4.97 -0.43
CA GLY A 2 25.01 4.48 0.51
C GLY A 2 23.55 4.47 0.03
N ARG A 3 23.15 5.43 -0.82
CA ARG A 3 21.75 5.53 -1.30
C ARG A 3 21.33 4.35 -2.19
N LEU A 4 22.23 3.86 -3.05
CA LEU A 4 21.95 2.72 -3.94
C LEU A 4 21.83 1.42 -3.16
N LEU A 5 22.70 1.20 -2.17
CA LEU A 5 22.64 0.04 -1.28
C LEU A 5 21.36 0.04 -0.46
N LYS A 6 20.98 1.21 0.10
CA LYS A 6 19.70 1.37 0.81
C LYS A 6 18.50 1.06 -0.08
N LYS A 7 18.50 1.55 -1.32
CA LYS A 7 17.45 1.28 -2.31
C LYS A 7 17.31 -0.22 -2.61
N LYS A 8 18.43 -0.92 -2.84
CA LYS A 8 18.45 -2.37 -3.09
C LYS A 8 17.96 -3.17 -1.88
N TRP A 9 18.35 -2.77 -0.68
CA TRP A 9 17.90 -3.40 0.57
C TRP A 9 16.39 -3.22 0.78
N LEU A 10 15.87 -2.01 0.56
CA LEU A 10 14.44 -1.73 0.65
C LEU A 10 13.62 -2.57 -0.34
N LEU A 11 14.06 -2.68 -1.61
CA LEU A 11 13.41 -3.55 -2.59
C LEU A 11 13.36 -5.01 -2.18
N MET A 12 14.47 -5.53 -1.64
CA MET A 12 14.52 -6.90 -1.15
C MET A 12 13.51 -7.10 -0.01
N ARG A 13 13.46 -6.15 0.94
CA ARG A 13 12.55 -6.23 2.10
C ARG A 13 11.08 -6.08 1.70
N ILE A 14 10.77 -5.21 0.76
CA ILE A 14 9.42 -5.04 0.18
C ILE A 14 8.96 -6.37 -0.43
N ASN A 15 9.79 -7.00 -1.27
CA ASN A 15 9.41 -8.26 -1.91
C ASN A 15 9.18 -9.37 -0.89
N GLN A 16 10.07 -9.50 0.11
CA GLN A 16 9.89 -10.47 1.18
C GLN A 16 8.59 -10.23 1.96
N LYS A 17 8.31 -8.98 2.35
CA LYS A 17 7.13 -8.65 3.14
C LYS A 17 5.83 -8.79 2.33
N ARG A 18 5.88 -8.54 1.01
CA ARG A 18 4.77 -8.79 0.10
C ARG A 18 4.42 -10.27 0.05
N SER A 19 5.41 -11.15 -0.10
CA SER A 19 5.18 -12.60 -0.09
C SER A 19 4.58 -13.06 1.24
N GLU A 20 5.10 -12.57 2.35
CA GLU A 20 4.55 -12.85 3.69
C GLU A 20 3.07 -12.43 3.81
N MET A 21 2.72 -11.22 3.35
CA MET A 21 1.34 -10.73 3.36
C MET A 21 0.40 -11.58 2.49
N ILE A 22 0.87 -12.02 1.31
CA ILE A 22 0.09 -12.89 0.42
C ILE A 22 -0.17 -14.23 1.11
N THR A 23 0.86 -14.86 1.67
CA THR A 23 0.72 -16.13 2.39
C THR A 23 -0.21 -16.01 3.60
N LEU A 24 -0.14 -14.91 4.36
CA LEU A 24 -1.08 -14.64 5.46
C LEU A 24 -2.50 -14.42 4.94
N GLY A 25 -2.67 -13.65 3.86
CA GLY A 25 -3.96 -13.41 3.23
C GLY A 25 -4.63 -14.69 2.72
N GLU A 26 -3.85 -15.62 2.18
CA GLU A 26 -4.32 -16.93 1.71
C GLU A 26 -4.62 -17.89 2.88
N SER A 27 -3.86 -17.84 3.98
CA SER A 27 -4.01 -18.79 5.09
C SER A 27 -5.06 -18.40 6.12
N ILE A 28 -5.08 -17.15 6.55
CA ILE A 28 -5.92 -16.64 7.65
C ILE A 28 -6.87 -15.53 7.22
N GLY A 29 -6.79 -15.10 5.96
CA GLY A 29 -7.64 -14.07 5.39
C GLY A 29 -7.06 -12.66 5.49
N LEU A 30 -7.59 -11.76 4.65
CA LEU A 30 -7.11 -10.37 4.54
C LEU A 30 -7.54 -9.49 5.72
N CYS A 31 -8.63 -9.83 6.40
CA CYS A 31 -9.14 -9.10 7.55
C CYS A 31 -8.53 -9.57 8.89
N ALA A 32 -7.68 -10.60 8.88
CA ALA A 32 -6.97 -11.03 10.07
C ALA A 32 -6.00 -9.94 10.54
N ASP A 33 -5.89 -9.76 11.86
CA ASP A 33 -5.06 -8.73 12.46
C ASP A 33 -3.59 -8.83 12.04
N GLU A 34 -3.09 -10.06 11.88
CA GLU A 34 -1.74 -10.34 11.41
C GLU A 34 -1.54 -9.90 9.95
N THR A 35 -2.51 -10.16 9.07
CA THR A 35 -2.46 -9.73 7.67
C THR A 35 -2.54 -8.21 7.56
N ILE A 36 -3.38 -7.57 8.39
CA ILE A 36 -3.49 -6.11 8.49
C ILE A 36 -2.16 -5.52 8.95
N LYS A 37 -1.57 -6.03 10.04
CA LYS A 37 -0.24 -5.60 10.52
C LYS A 37 0.84 -5.80 9.46
N CYS A 38 0.79 -6.92 8.74
CA CYS A 38 1.73 -7.20 7.66
C CYS A 38 1.60 -6.18 6.52
N SER A 39 0.37 -5.83 6.11
CA SER A 39 0.10 -4.82 5.09
C SER A 39 0.57 -3.42 5.50
N GLN A 40 0.36 -3.02 6.77
CA GLN A 40 0.86 -1.75 7.30
C GLN A 40 2.39 -1.68 7.32
N ALA A 41 3.05 -2.79 7.64
CA ALA A 41 4.51 -2.88 7.61
C ALA A 41 5.05 -2.80 6.17
N LEU A 42 4.35 -3.43 5.21
CA LEU A 42 4.69 -3.33 3.79
C LEU A 42 4.54 -1.89 3.28
N ASP A 43 3.46 -1.19 3.65
CA ASP A 43 3.23 0.20 3.29
C ASP A 43 4.35 1.14 3.79
N LYS A 44 4.81 0.95 5.03
CA LYS A 44 5.97 1.69 5.57
C LYS A 44 7.22 1.50 4.72
N LEU A 45 7.52 0.26 4.31
CA LEU A 45 8.68 -0.04 3.46
C LEU A 45 8.57 0.60 2.07
N LEU A 46 7.36 0.58 1.48
CA LEU A 46 7.07 1.24 0.21
C LEU A 46 7.28 2.76 0.31
N ASN A 47 6.76 3.38 1.37
CA ASN A 47 6.94 4.80 1.64
C ASN A 47 8.41 5.18 1.86
N GLU A 48 9.18 4.35 2.56
CA GLU A 48 10.63 4.56 2.73
C GLU A 48 11.40 4.43 1.41
N TYR A 49 11.01 3.48 0.56
CA TYR A 49 11.58 3.31 -0.77
C TYR A 49 11.25 4.51 -1.67
N ASP A 50 10.01 4.99 -1.64
CA ASP A 50 9.59 6.18 -2.38
C ASP A 50 10.39 7.41 -1.95
N LYS A 51 10.51 7.67 -0.64
CA LYS A 51 11.38 8.73 -0.09
C LYS A 51 12.84 8.58 -0.53
N CYS A 52 13.32 7.35 -0.71
CA CYS A 52 14.69 7.10 -1.15
C CYS A 52 14.87 7.30 -2.67
N THR A 53 13.79 7.18 -3.46
CA THR A 53 13.80 7.32 -4.92
C THR A 53 13.39 8.70 -5.41
N SER A 54 12.58 9.45 -4.66
CA SER A 54 12.02 10.74 -5.06
C SER A 54 12.87 11.93 -4.57
N ASN A 55 13.46 12.65 -5.53
CA ASN A 55 13.31 14.11 -5.54
C ASN A 55 11.99 14.36 -6.31
N VAL A 56 10.90 14.61 -5.60
CA VAL A 56 9.57 14.98 -6.13
C VAL A 56 9.05 14.08 -7.26
N VAL A 57 8.53 12.90 -6.91
CA VAL A 57 7.23 12.46 -7.43
C VAL A 57 6.56 11.78 -6.26
N SER A 58 5.59 12.47 -5.66
CA SER A 58 4.57 11.82 -4.88
C SER A 58 4.10 10.61 -5.67
N PHE A 59 4.37 9.40 -5.17
CA PHE A 59 3.50 8.27 -5.47
C PHE A 59 2.14 8.67 -4.91
N THR A 60 1.41 9.47 -5.69
CA THR A 60 -0.03 9.48 -5.61
C THR A 60 -0.38 8.00 -5.78
N ARG A 61 -0.74 7.34 -4.67
CA ARG A 61 -1.89 6.45 -4.73
C ARG A 61 -2.84 7.17 -5.68
N PRO A 62 -3.23 6.63 -6.85
CA PRO A 62 -4.34 7.23 -7.56
C PRO A 62 -5.40 7.44 -6.49
N ASP A 63 -5.86 8.69 -6.36
CA ASP A 63 -6.79 9.19 -5.34
C ASP A 63 -8.09 8.38 -5.41
N THR A 64 -8.01 7.12 -4.99
CA THR A 64 -9.12 6.21 -4.83
C THR A 64 -10.03 6.77 -3.75
N SER A 65 -9.51 7.62 -2.85
CA SER A 65 -10.34 8.39 -1.92
C SER A 65 -11.33 9.32 -2.64
N TYR A 66 -10.91 10.00 -3.71
CA TYR A 66 -11.80 10.89 -4.47
C TYR A 66 -12.75 10.11 -5.37
N GLU A 67 -12.25 9.16 -6.16
CA GLU A 67 -13.08 8.35 -7.07
C GLU A 67 -14.09 7.46 -6.30
N PHE A 68 -13.66 6.83 -5.21
CA PHE A 68 -14.55 6.06 -4.32
C PHE A 68 -15.56 6.98 -3.62
N GLY A 69 -15.13 8.15 -3.15
CA GLY A 69 -16.00 9.14 -2.54
C GLY A 69 -17.08 9.64 -3.51
N GLN A 70 -16.74 9.85 -4.79
CA GLN A 70 -17.72 10.23 -5.81
C GLN A 70 -18.67 9.08 -6.17
N TYR A 71 -18.17 7.85 -6.22
CA TYR A 71 -19.00 6.68 -6.44
C TYR A 71 -20.05 6.48 -5.34
N ILE A 72 -19.65 6.56 -4.06
CA ILE A 72 -20.57 6.51 -2.91
C ILE A 72 -21.60 7.65 -2.98
N LYS A 73 -21.18 8.89 -3.30
CA LYS A 73 -22.10 10.01 -3.51
C LYS A 73 -23.10 9.75 -4.64
N SER A 74 -22.68 9.11 -5.72
CA SER A 74 -23.56 8.78 -6.85
C SER A 74 -24.61 7.72 -6.49
N LEU A 75 -24.26 6.76 -5.62
CA LEU A 75 -25.18 5.73 -5.15
C LEU A 75 -26.22 6.32 -4.19
N LEU A 76 -25.80 7.13 -3.22
CA LEU A 76 -26.70 7.78 -2.27
C LEU A 76 -27.71 8.71 -2.96
N LYS A 77 -27.31 9.40 -4.03
CA LYS A 77 -28.21 10.23 -4.85
C LYS A 77 -29.27 9.43 -5.62
N ARG A 78 -29.01 8.15 -5.93
CA ARG A 78 -29.95 7.28 -6.66
C ARG A 78 -30.95 6.59 -5.74
N THR A 79 -30.64 6.44 -4.45
CA THR A 79 -31.52 5.81 -3.46
C THR A 79 -32.57 6.77 -2.88
N ALA A 80 -32.51 8.06 -3.22
CA ALA A 80 -33.50 9.06 -2.88
C ALA A 80 -34.31 9.47 -4.13
N SER A 81 -35.13 8.57 -4.65
CA SER A 81 -36.26 8.89 -5.54
C SER A 81 -37.35 7.84 -5.42
#